data_AF-A0A2T2UTP1-F1
#
_entry.id   AF-A0A2T2UTP1-F1
#
_cell.length_a   1.000
_cell.length_b   1.000
_cell.length_c   1.000
_cell.angle_alpha   90.00
_cell.angle_beta   90.00
_cell.angle_gamma   90.00
#
_symmetry.space_group_name_H-M   'P 1'
#
loop_
_entity.id
_entity.type
_entity.pdbx_description
1 polymer ?
#
loop_
_entity_poly.entity_id
_entity_poly.type
_entity_poly.pdbx_seq_one_letter_code
_entity_poly.pdbx_strand_id
1 'polypeptide(L)' 'MVELKRIGNRAVHRAQEENRRLGIPNVYSIGGRIYYEQPDGTLTREEPPFERSSSGTSEGGPEPE' A
#
# COMPACT_ATOMS: atom_id res chain seq x y z
N MET A 1 9.28 23.78 -15.40
CA MET A 1 8.48 22.68 -14.79
C MET A 1 8.86 21.28 -15.25
N VAL A 2 9.44 21.07 -16.45
CA VAL A 2 9.78 19.71 -16.94
C VAL A 2 10.86 19.01 -16.11
N GLU A 3 11.86 19.76 -15.63
CA GLU A 3 13.01 19.19 -14.90
C GLU A 3 12.62 18.57 -13.54
N LEU A 4 11.79 19.27 -12.76
CA LEU A 4 11.28 18.75 -11.48
C LEU A 4 10.47 17.47 -11.67
N LYS A 5 9.65 17.39 -12.72
CA LYS A 5 8.91 16.17 -13.06
C LYS A 5 9.85 15.03 -13.44
N ARG A 6 10.92 15.29 -14.19
CA ARG A 6 11.93 14.26 -14.55
C ARG A 6 12.62 13.69 -13.32
N ILE A 7 13.05 14.56 -12.39
CA ILE A 7 13.69 14.14 -11.14
C ILE A 7 12.73 13.32 -10.29
N GLY A 8 11.49 13.79 -10.13
CA GLY A 8 10.45 13.08 -9.40
C GLY A 8 10.14 11.71 -9.98
N ASN A 9 9.92 11.63 -11.30
CA ASN A 9 9.69 10.36 -11.99
C ASN A 9 10.84 9.39 -11.76
N ARG A 10 12.10 9.85 -11.89
CA ARG A 10 13.27 8.99 -11.66
C ARG A 10 13.32 8.45 -10.22
N ALA A 11 13.00 9.28 -9.23
CA ALA A 11 12.95 8.85 -7.84
C ALA A 11 11.86 7.81 -7.58
N VAL A 12 10.65 8.04 -8.13
CA VAL A 12 9.52 7.11 -8.01
C VAL A 12 9.83 5.75 -8.63
N HIS A 13 10.41 5.71 -9.84
CA HIS A 13 10.75 4.45 -10.50
C HIS A 13 11.75 3.63 -9.67
N ARG A 14 12.79 4.27 -9.12
CA ARG A 14 13.78 3.60 -8.26
C ARG A 14 13.14 3.02 -7.00
N ALA A 15 12.24 3.77 -6.35
CA ALA A 15 11.53 3.28 -5.17
C ALA A 15 10.64 2.08 -5.50
N GLN A 16 9.96 2.11 -6.65
CA GLN A 16 9.11 1.01 -7.10
C GLN A 16 9.90 -0.26 -7.43
N GLU A 17 11.04 -0.11 -8.10
CA GLU A 17 11.96 -1.23 -8.38
C GLU A 17 12.50 -1.85 -7.09
N GLU A 18 12.90 -1.03 -6.12
CA GLU A 18 13.39 -1.51 -4.83
C GLU A 18 12.30 -2.24 -4.05
N ASN A 19 11.07 -1.71 -4.03
CA ASN A 19 9.92 -2.36 -3.43
C ASN A 19 9.69 -3.76 -4.04
N ARG A 20 9.70 -3.87 -5.37
CA ARG A 20 9.59 -5.18 -6.06
C ARG A 20 10.73 -6.12 -5.68
N ARG A 21 11.97 -5.62 -5.60
CA ARG A 21 13.14 -6.41 -5.19
C ARG A 21 13.02 -6.95 -3.76
N LEU A 22 12.37 -6.19 -2.88
CA LEU A 22 12.15 -6.55 -1.47
C LEU A 22 10.85 -7.35 -1.26
N GLY A 23 10.05 -7.59 -2.30
CA GLY A 23 8.74 -8.23 -2.18
C GLY A 23 7.68 -7.36 -1.49
N ILE A 24 7.90 -6.04 -1.45
CA ILE A 24 6.97 -5.06 -0.89
C ILE A 24 6.07 -4.56 -2.03
N PRO A 25 4.73 -4.67 -1.93
CA PRO A 25 3.81 -4.15 -2.94
C PRO A 25 3.90 -2.62 -3.07
N ASN A 26 3.91 -2.11 -4.30
CA ASN A 26 3.67 -0.69 -4.53
C ASN A 26 2.18 -0.37 -4.36
N VAL A 27 1.89 0.79 -3.76
CA VAL A 27 0.51 1.22 -3.46
C VAL A 27 0.20 2.52 -4.20
N TYR A 28 -0.97 2.57 -4.83
CA TYR A 28 -1.42 3.70 -5.63
C TYR A 28 -2.79 4.19 -5.18
N SER A 29 -3.02 5.50 -5.27
CA SER A 29 -4.35 6.09 -5.18
C SER A 29 -4.79 6.56 -6.57
N ILE A 30 -5.74 5.84 -7.16
CA ILE A 30 -6.24 6.10 -8.52
C ILE A 30 -7.73 6.42 -8.41
N GLY A 31 -8.12 7.66 -8.74
CA GLY A 31 -9.52 8.11 -8.62
C GLY A 31 -10.05 8.04 -7.18
N GLY A 32 -9.20 8.28 -6.19
CA GLY A 32 -9.56 8.22 -4.76
C GLY A 32 -9.69 6.81 -4.19
N ARG A 33 -9.25 5.78 -4.91
CA ARG A 33 -9.28 4.37 -4.49
C ARG A 33 -7.87 3.81 -4.41
N ILE A 34 -7.62 2.98 -3.40
CA ILE A 34 -6.33 2.34 -3.19
C ILE A 34 -6.21 1.08 -4.06
N TYR A 35 -5.04 0.91 -4.67
CA TYR A 35 -4.65 -0.25 -5.46
C TYR A 35 -3.26 -0.72 -5.02
N TYR A 36 -3.08 -2.03 -4.98
CA TYR A 36 -1.85 -2.72 -4.64
C TYR A 36 -1.30 -3.41 -5.89
N GLU A 37 0.01 -3.24 -6.14
CA GLU A 37 0.71 -3.96 -7.20
C GLU A 37 1.01 -5.39 -6.77
N GLN A 38 0.58 -6.35 -7.58
CA GLN A 38 0.92 -7.76 -7.44
C GLN A 38 2.32 -8.04 -8.03
N PRO A 39 2.96 -9.16 -7.67
CA PRO A 39 4.26 -9.54 -8.22
C PRO A 39 4.28 -9.68 -9.75
N ASP A 40 3.14 -9.97 -10.38
CA ASP A 40 2.98 -10.03 -11.84
C ASP A 40 2.80 -8.65 -12.50
N GLY A 41 2.81 -7.57 -11.71
CA GLY A 41 2.63 -6.19 -12.15
C GLY A 41 1.17 -5.76 -12.30
N THR A 42 0.20 -6.64 -12.02
CA THR A 42 -1.22 -6.27 -12.05
C THR A 42 -1.60 -5.45 -10.82
N LEU A 43 -2.63 -4.60 -10.95
CA LEU A 43 -3.16 -3.82 -9.84
C LEU A 43 -4.44 -4.48 -9.32
N THR A 44 -4.47 -4.75 -8.01
CA THR A 44 -5.67 -5.25 -7.33
C THR A 44 -6.15 -4.27 -6.27
N ARG A 45 -7.45 -4.33 -5.97
CA ARG A 45 -8.06 -3.60 -4.84
C ARG A 45 -8.21 -4.48 -3.62
N GLU A 46 -7.97 -5.78 -3.76
CA GLU A 46 -7.93 -6.71 -2.65
C GLU A 46 -6.66 -6.41 -1.86
N GLU A 47 -6.83 -6.05 -0.59
CA GLU A 47 -5.69 -5.91 0.31
C GLU A 47 -4.94 -7.25 0.31
N PRO A 48 -3.61 -7.25 0.14
CA PRO A 48 -2.85 -8.49 0.29
C PRO A 48 -3.15 -9.05 1.69
N PRO A 49 -3.15 -10.39 1.86
CA PRO A 49 -3.35 -11.02 3.15
C PRO A 49 -2.10 -10.78 4.03
N PHE A 50 -1.93 -9.53 4.47
CA PHE A 50 -1.12 -9.22 5.62
C PHE A 50 -1.90 -9.72 6.82
N GLU A 51 -1.35 -10.67 7.57
CA GLU A 51 -1.86 -10.98 8.89
C GLU A 51 -1.98 -9.65 9.63
N ARG A 52 -3.21 -9.20 9.89
CA ARG A 52 -3.44 -8.22 10.95
C ARG A 52 -2.87 -8.89 12.19
N SER A 53 -1.71 -8.42 12.65
CA SER A 53 -1.38 -8.60 14.05
C SER A 53 -2.56 -8.02 14.81
N SER A 54 -3.28 -8.92 15.45
CA SER A 54 -4.47 -8.63 16.24
C SER A 54 -4.12 -7.61 17.31
N SER A 55 -4.36 -6.34 17.06
CA SER A 55 -4.66 -5.40 18.14
C SER A 55 -6.13 -5.61 18.49
N GLY A 56 -6.39 -6.53 19.42
CA GLY A 56 -7.58 -6.44 20.26
C GLY A 56 -7.65 -5.03 20.84
N THR A 57 -8.81 -4.38 20.87
CA THR A 57 -9.84 -4.73 21.84
C THR A 57 -11.20 -4.31 21.31
N SER A 58 -12.13 -5.25 21.33
CA SER A 58 -13.57 -5.02 21.36
C SER A 58 -13.91 -4.20 22.61
N GLU A 59 -14.29 -2.93 22.46
CA GLU A 59 -15.04 -2.23 23.51
C GLU A 59 -16.46 -2.80 23.54
N GLY A 60 -16.74 -3.57 24.58
CA GLY A 60 -18.02 -4.23 24.81
C GLY A 60 -17.97 -4.98 26.14
N GLY A 61 -17.69 -4.28 27.23
CA GLY A 61 -17.87 -4.80 28.59
C GLY A 61 -19.33 -4.61 29.04
N PRO A 62 -19.92 -5.53 29.81
CA PRO A 62 -21.32 -5.44 30.23
C PRO A 62 -21.55 -4.27 31.20
N GLU A 63 -22.76 -3.69 31.13
CA GLU A 63 -23.25 -2.67 32.06
C GLU A 63 -23.24 -3.21 33.51
N PRO A 64 -22.76 -2.43 34.50
CA PRO A 64 -22.87 -2.81 35.91
C PRO A 64 -24.29 -2.58 36.43
N GLU A 65 -24.74 -3.49 37.30
CA GLU A 65 -26.06 -3.51 37.99
C GLU A 65 -26.32 -2.30 38.90
#